data_AF-A0A5K7ZYA9-F1
#
_entry.id   AF-A0A5K7ZYA9-F1
#
_cell.length_a   1.000
_cell.length_b   1.000
_cell.length_c   1.000
_cell.angle_alpha   90.00
_cell.angle_beta   90.00
_cell.angle_gamma   90.00
#
_symmetry.space_group_name_H-M   'P 1'
#
loop_
_entity.id
_entity.type
_entity.pdbx_description
1 polymer ?
#
loop_
_entity_poly.entity_id
_entity_poly.type
_entity_poly.pdbx_seq_one_letter_code
_entity_poly.pdbx_strand_id
1 'polypeptide(L)'
;MHYYKCNIYSQTKSFVKGYIGAGQEHGDADETGKKAVDWLPVGRKVKLMGGHHLILGTLRDFITDDVVDDTHDERYRQKIARFLVSEKGYRKAEIHPHHPLVVAAGDRRGRLWVDYTVTVDDRALMVIKYAPGSMVTRHRPTLAISRLVASYQIPVVVVTNGEDADILDGEQGRMVASGFDRIPSRAELLDQLKMTAFTPISPKRAEMEARIVYAFEIDGGCPCDDTACRIA
;
A
#
# COMPACT_ATOMS: atom_id res chain seq x y z
N MET A 1 28.56 18.54 -3.41
CA MET A 1 27.30 17.78 -3.61
C MET A 1 27.40 16.50 -2.78
N HIS A 2 27.03 16.57 -1.50
CA HIS A 2 27.24 15.48 -0.54
C HIS A 2 25.99 14.59 -0.49
N TYR A 3 26.07 13.43 -1.15
CA TYR A 3 25.16 12.30 -0.90
C TYR A 3 25.53 11.69 0.46
N TYR A 4 24.70 11.91 1.49
CA TYR A 4 24.79 11.08 2.69
C TYR A 4 24.16 9.71 2.38
N LYS A 5 25.03 8.73 2.12
CA LYS A 5 24.71 7.30 2.08
C LYS A 5 24.11 6.89 3.42
N CYS A 6 22.80 6.64 3.47
CA CYS A 6 22.26 5.78 4.52
C CYS A 6 22.66 4.34 4.17
N ASN A 7 23.70 3.86 4.83
CA ASN A 7 24.34 2.58 4.59
C ASN A 7 23.47 1.44 5.18
N ILE A 8 22.48 0.97 4.44
CA ILE A 8 21.80 -0.30 4.76
C ILE A 8 22.53 -1.42 4.00
N TYR A 9 23.71 -1.78 4.51
CA TYR A 9 24.44 -2.97 4.11
C TYR A 9 24.38 -4.00 5.24
N SER A 10 24.14 -5.25 4.86
CA SER A 10 24.44 -6.46 5.64
C SER A 10 23.67 -6.65 6.96
N GLN A 11 22.46 -7.24 6.90
CA GLN A 11 21.97 -8.23 7.88
C GLN A 11 20.81 -9.10 7.34
N THR A 12 20.74 -9.37 6.03
CA THR A 12 19.81 -10.35 5.47
C THR A 12 20.41 -11.76 5.55
N LYS A 13 20.38 -12.39 6.74
CA LYS A 13 20.32 -13.88 6.86
C LYS A 13 20.09 -14.48 8.25
N SER A 14 20.00 -13.73 9.36
CA SER A 14 19.95 -14.38 10.70
C SER A 14 18.81 -13.96 11.65
N PHE A 15 17.78 -13.23 11.21
CA PHE A 15 16.81 -12.63 12.14
C PHE A 15 15.36 -13.15 12.05
N VAL A 16 15.13 -14.28 11.37
CA VAL A 16 13.78 -14.89 11.26
C VAL A 16 13.56 -16.03 12.28
N LYS A 17 14.56 -16.38 13.09
CA LYS A 17 14.49 -17.55 13.99
C LYS A 17 14.10 -17.27 15.45
N GLY A 18 13.90 -16.01 15.85
CA GLY A 18 13.70 -15.62 17.25
C GLY A 18 12.26 -15.38 17.71
N TYR A 19 11.27 -15.33 16.81
CA TYR A 19 9.91 -14.84 17.12
C TYR A 19 8.84 -15.94 17.23
N ILE A 20 9.22 -17.21 17.43
CA ILE A 20 8.27 -18.32 17.55
C ILE A 20 8.50 -19.07 18.86
N GLY A 21 7.58 -18.86 19.80
CA GLY A 21 7.45 -19.57 21.09
C GLY A 21 7.08 -18.57 22.20
N ALA A 22 6.06 -18.74 23.04
CA ALA A 22 5.10 -19.81 23.27
C ALA A 22 3.78 -19.19 23.72
N GLY A 23 2.65 -19.85 23.44
CA GLY A 23 1.33 -19.45 23.92
C GLY A 23 0.99 -20.04 25.28
N GLN A 24 0.05 -19.40 25.98
CA GLN A 24 -0.93 -20.04 26.86
C GLN A 24 -2.14 -19.11 27.10
N GLU A 25 -3.31 -19.67 26.78
CA GLU A 25 -4.72 -19.52 27.20
C GLU A 25 -5.06 -18.54 28.36
N HIS A 26 -6.23 -17.86 28.44
CA HIS A 26 -7.63 -18.34 28.55
C HIS A 26 -8.61 -17.11 28.61
N GLY A 27 -9.90 -17.28 28.31
CA GLY A 27 -10.96 -16.32 28.72
C GLY A 27 -12.14 -16.12 27.74
N ASP A 28 -13.33 -16.55 28.18
CA ASP A 28 -14.62 -16.67 27.47
C ASP A 28 -15.36 -15.39 27.01
N ALA A 29 -16.31 -15.61 26.07
CA ALA A 29 -17.64 -14.99 25.78
C ALA A 29 -17.95 -13.56 26.29
N ASP A 30 -18.68 -12.67 25.60
CA ASP A 30 -19.96 -12.84 24.90
C ASP A 30 -20.36 -11.51 24.19
N GLU A 31 -21.41 -11.57 23.38
CA GLU A 31 -22.43 -10.55 23.08
C GLU A 31 -22.14 -9.29 22.21
N THR A 32 -22.72 -9.35 21.01
CA THR A 32 -23.57 -8.32 20.35
C THR A 32 -23.17 -6.84 20.43
N GLY A 33 -22.81 -6.28 19.27
CA GLY A 33 -22.75 -4.83 19.09
C GLY A 33 -22.58 -4.40 17.65
N LYS A 34 -23.66 -4.48 16.85
CA LYS A 34 -23.76 -3.75 15.57
C LYS A 34 -23.58 -2.26 15.85
N LYS A 35 -22.53 -1.64 15.30
CA LYS A 35 -22.53 -0.20 15.03
C LYS A 35 -21.96 0.08 13.65
N ALA A 36 -22.83 0.68 12.84
CA ALA A 36 -22.47 1.38 11.62
C ALA A 36 -21.37 2.40 11.93
N VAL A 37 -20.31 2.38 11.14
CA VAL A 37 -19.29 3.42 11.17
C VAL A 37 -19.76 4.54 10.25
N ASP A 38 -20.37 5.54 10.86
CA ASP A 38 -20.72 6.80 10.22
C ASP A 38 -19.46 7.49 9.67
N TRP A 39 -19.50 7.79 8.38
CA TRP A 39 -18.57 8.70 7.71
C TRP A 39 -18.82 10.13 8.22
N LEU A 40 -17.88 10.66 9.03
CA LEU A 40 -17.85 12.09 9.38
C LEU A 40 -16.72 12.82 8.65
N PRO A 41 -16.92 14.11 8.31
CA PRO A 41 -16.31 14.72 7.13
C PRO A 41 -14.90 15.28 7.36
N VAL A 42 -14.20 15.37 6.23
CA VAL A 42 -12.91 16.01 5.96
C VAL A 42 -12.84 17.42 6.54
N GLY A 43 -11.78 17.74 7.31
CA GLY A 43 -11.62 19.11 7.80
C GLY A 43 -10.45 19.41 8.76
N ARG A 44 -9.20 19.10 8.39
CA ARG A 44 -8.01 19.95 8.66
C ARG A 44 -6.74 19.35 8.04
N LYS A 45 -6.19 20.01 7.01
CA LYS A 45 -4.83 19.72 6.51
C LYS A 45 -3.83 20.08 7.61
N VAL A 46 -3.28 19.09 8.29
CA VAL A 46 -2.06 19.28 9.09
C VAL A 46 -0.91 19.34 8.08
N LYS A 47 -0.31 20.52 7.93
CA LYS A 47 0.88 20.74 7.10
C LYS A 47 2.06 20.03 7.76
N LEU A 48 2.39 18.83 7.31
CA LEU A 48 3.58 18.10 7.72
C LEU A 48 4.78 18.72 6.98
N MET A 49 5.50 19.63 7.63
CA MET A 49 6.80 20.09 7.13
C MET A 49 7.83 19.03 7.50
N GLY A 50 8.12 18.11 6.57
CA GLY A 50 9.10 17.04 6.78
C GLY A 50 9.52 16.25 5.53
N GLY A 51 9.04 16.59 4.33
CA GLY A 51 9.42 15.89 3.11
C GLY A 51 10.90 16.08 2.75
N HIS A 52 11.61 14.99 2.46
CA HIS A 52 12.95 15.01 1.87
C HIS A 52 12.94 15.35 0.36
N HIS A 53 11.78 15.75 -0.17
CA HIS A 53 11.57 16.00 -1.59
C HIS A 53 11.61 17.49 -1.90
N LEU A 54 12.23 17.84 -3.02
CA LEU A 54 12.21 19.21 -3.53
C LEU A 54 10.80 19.55 -4.05
N ILE A 55 10.15 20.54 -3.43
CA ILE A 55 8.85 21.07 -3.86
C ILE A 55 9.11 22.11 -4.97
N LEU A 56 8.60 21.82 -6.16
CA LEU A 56 8.76 22.65 -7.37
C LEU A 56 7.58 23.61 -7.60
N GLY A 57 6.52 23.47 -6.79
CA GLY A 57 5.29 24.24 -6.92
C GLY A 57 4.10 23.46 -6.37
N THR A 58 2.95 23.64 -7.00
CA THR A 58 1.74 22.85 -6.72
C THR A 58 1.15 22.36 -8.03
N LEU A 59 0.49 21.21 -8.00
CA LEU A 59 -0.26 20.67 -9.13
C LEU A 59 -1.65 20.21 -8.67
N ARG A 60 -2.52 19.97 -9.64
CA ARG A 60 -3.85 19.40 -9.39
C ARG A 60 -3.78 17.89 -9.59
N ASP A 61 -4.15 17.12 -8.55
CA ASP A 61 -4.25 15.67 -8.61
C ASP A 61 -5.26 15.27 -9.69
N PHE A 62 -4.86 14.34 -10.56
CA PHE A 62 -5.66 13.97 -11.72
C PHE A 62 -6.92 13.17 -11.35
N ILE A 63 -6.91 12.45 -10.22
CA ILE A 63 -8.03 11.63 -9.78
C ILE A 63 -9.01 12.45 -8.92
N THR A 64 -8.51 13.19 -7.92
CA THR A 64 -9.34 13.89 -6.92
C THR A 64 -9.59 15.36 -7.23
N ASP A 65 -8.85 15.95 -8.18
CA ASP A 65 -8.81 17.39 -8.44
C ASP A 65 -8.30 18.24 -7.25
N ASP A 66 -7.72 17.64 -6.21
CA ASP A 66 -7.12 18.38 -5.10
C ASP A 66 -5.82 19.07 -5.51
N VAL A 67 -5.50 20.19 -4.84
CA VAL A 67 -4.18 20.82 -4.97
C VAL A 67 -3.19 20.13 -4.01
N VAL A 68 -2.12 19.59 -4.60
CA VAL A 68 -1.02 18.87 -3.93
C VAL A 68 0.34 19.47 -4.30
N ASP A 69 1.37 19.16 -3.52
CA ASP A 69 2.73 19.67 -3.75
C ASP A 69 3.33 19.01 -5.01
N ASP A 70 3.90 19.83 -5.89
CA ASP A 70 4.57 19.33 -7.11
C ASP A 70 5.98 18.84 -6.75
N THR A 71 6.09 17.53 -6.53
CA THR A 71 7.37 16.83 -6.31
C THR A 71 7.67 15.90 -7.48
N HIS A 72 8.91 15.44 -7.61
CA HIS A 72 9.27 14.47 -8.65
C HIS A 72 8.45 13.18 -8.54
N ASP A 73 8.34 12.64 -7.34
CA ASP A 73 7.56 11.45 -7.04
C ASP A 73 6.08 11.67 -7.38
N GLU A 74 5.55 12.85 -7.05
CA GLU A 74 4.17 13.19 -7.37
C GLU A 74 3.93 13.23 -8.88
N ARG A 75 4.86 13.75 -9.68
CA ARG A 75 4.75 13.70 -11.15
C ARG A 75 4.65 12.26 -11.69
N TYR A 76 5.39 11.31 -11.10
CA TYR A 76 5.27 9.90 -11.46
C TYR A 76 3.92 9.30 -11.00
N ARG A 77 3.44 9.63 -9.79
CA ARG A 77 2.09 9.24 -9.36
C ARG A 77 1.03 9.75 -10.32
N GLN A 78 1.11 11.01 -10.73
CA GLN A 78 0.19 11.61 -11.70
C GLN A 78 0.27 10.95 -13.09
N LYS A 79 1.47 10.53 -13.53
CA LYS A 79 1.65 9.72 -14.75
C LYS A 79 0.92 8.38 -14.66
N ILE A 80 1.07 7.67 -13.53
CA ILE A 80 0.38 6.40 -13.28
C ILE A 80 -1.14 6.59 -13.31
N ALA A 81 -1.67 7.60 -12.61
CA ALA A 81 -3.11 7.90 -12.60
C ALA A 81 -3.66 8.14 -14.02
N ARG A 82 -2.94 8.94 -14.84
CA ARG A 82 -3.33 9.21 -16.22
C ARG A 82 -3.30 7.96 -17.09
N PHE A 83 -2.28 7.12 -16.92
CA PHE A 83 -2.17 5.86 -17.64
C PHE A 83 -3.33 4.92 -17.32
N LEU A 84 -3.69 4.79 -16.03
CA LEU A 84 -4.82 3.95 -15.61
C LEU A 84 -6.14 4.42 -16.25
N VAL A 85 -6.40 5.72 -16.29
CA VAL A 85 -7.64 6.24 -16.85
C VAL A 85 -7.63 6.20 -18.38
N SER A 86 -6.63 6.79 -19.01
CA SER A 86 -6.62 7.06 -20.45
C SER A 86 -6.30 5.81 -21.28
N GLU A 87 -5.43 4.94 -20.79
CA GLU A 87 -4.95 3.78 -21.55
C GLU A 87 -5.53 2.46 -21.03
N LYS A 88 -5.73 2.32 -19.71
CA LYS A 88 -6.27 1.10 -19.11
C LYS A 88 -7.79 1.12 -18.91
N GLY A 89 -8.43 2.25 -19.20
CA GLY A 89 -9.89 2.39 -19.26
C GLY A 89 -10.59 2.40 -17.90
N TYR A 90 -9.86 2.69 -16.82
CA TYR A 90 -10.45 2.84 -15.49
C TYR A 90 -11.22 4.16 -15.38
N ARG A 91 -12.36 4.13 -14.68
CA ARG A 91 -13.05 5.37 -14.29
C ARG A 91 -12.27 6.00 -13.13
N LYS A 92 -12.21 7.34 -13.06
CA LYS A 92 -11.58 8.03 -11.91
C LYS A 92 -12.14 7.55 -10.56
N ALA A 93 -13.46 7.34 -10.49
CA ALA A 93 -14.15 6.85 -9.28
C ALA A 93 -13.79 5.40 -8.88
N GLU A 94 -13.14 4.63 -9.76
CA GLU A 94 -12.65 3.27 -9.48
C GLU A 94 -11.22 3.29 -8.92
N ILE A 95 -10.53 4.44 -8.94
CA ILE A 95 -9.16 4.60 -8.48
C ILE A 95 -9.18 5.42 -7.19
N HIS A 96 -8.68 4.81 -6.11
CA HIS A 96 -8.64 5.43 -4.78
C HIS A 96 -7.20 5.77 -4.42
N PRO A 97 -6.78 7.04 -4.58
CA PRO A 97 -5.44 7.47 -4.18
C PRO A 97 -5.33 7.61 -2.67
N HIS A 98 -4.11 7.50 -2.14
CA HIS A 98 -3.79 7.76 -0.74
C HIS A 98 -4.69 7.01 0.24
N HIS A 99 -4.88 5.70 0.04
CA HIS A 99 -5.68 4.89 0.96
C HIS A 99 -4.91 4.75 2.30
N PRO A 100 -5.46 5.24 3.43
CA PRO A 100 -4.78 5.15 4.72
C PRO A 100 -4.77 3.70 5.22
N LEU A 101 -3.60 3.20 5.60
CA LEU A 101 -3.45 1.90 6.23
C LEU A 101 -2.76 2.06 7.59
N VAL A 102 -3.42 1.61 8.65
CA VAL A 102 -2.86 1.56 10.00
C VAL A 102 -2.44 0.13 10.32
N VAL A 103 -1.19 -0.06 10.71
CA VAL A 103 -0.62 -1.36 11.05
C VAL A 103 -0.09 -1.35 12.48
N ALA A 104 -0.09 -2.52 13.10
CA ALA A 104 0.46 -2.74 14.42
C ALA A 104 1.48 -3.87 14.41
N ALA A 105 2.54 -3.73 15.20
CA ALA A 105 3.58 -4.72 15.41
C ALA A 105 3.85 -4.86 16.92
N GLY A 106 3.02 -5.67 17.58
CA GLY A 106 2.94 -5.68 19.05
C GLY A 106 2.33 -4.37 19.53
N ASP A 107 2.97 -3.73 20.50
CA ASP A 107 2.51 -2.47 21.07
C ASP A 107 2.81 -1.24 20.18
N ARG A 108 3.62 -1.43 19.12
CA ARG A 108 4.01 -0.36 18.21
C ARG A 108 2.97 -0.20 17.09
N ARG A 109 2.63 1.05 16.76
CA ARG A 109 1.69 1.36 15.68
C ARG A 109 2.26 2.35 14.69
N GLY A 110 1.87 2.18 13.44
CA GLY A 110 2.20 3.13 12.38
C GLY A 110 1.09 3.24 11.35
N ARG A 111 1.10 4.35 10.63
CA ARG A 111 0.21 4.66 9.53
C ARG A 111 1.04 4.87 8.28
N LEU A 112 0.59 4.32 7.16
CA LEU A 112 1.12 4.59 5.84
C LEU A 112 0.00 4.88 4.85
N TRP A 113 0.37 5.42 3.70
CA TRP A 113 -0.54 5.65 2.59
C TRP A 113 -0.22 4.66 1.47
N VAL A 114 -1.25 3.98 0.96
CA VAL A 114 -1.15 3.16 -0.24
C VAL A 114 -1.41 4.06 -1.43
N ASP A 115 -0.50 4.08 -2.42
CA ASP A 115 -0.55 5.06 -3.52
C ASP A 115 -1.87 4.94 -4.29
N TYR A 116 -2.25 3.73 -4.73
CA TYR A 116 -3.57 3.49 -5.32
C TYR A 116 -4.15 2.14 -4.91
N THR A 117 -5.46 2.15 -4.63
CA THR A 117 -6.30 0.95 -4.62
C THR A 117 -7.32 1.08 -5.75
N VAL A 118 -7.47 0.04 -6.57
CA VAL A 118 -8.45 0.03 -7.67
C VAL A 118 -9.59 -0.91 -7.33
N THR A 119 -10.81 -0.37 -7.41
CA THR A 119 -12.05 -1.11 -7.17
C THR A 119 -12.86 -1.24 -8.44
N VAL A 120 -13.36 -2.44 -8.71
CA VAL A 120 -14.33 -2.69 -9.79
C VAL A 120 -15.51 -3.43 -9.18
N ASP A 121 -16.73 -2.98 -9.50
CA ASP A 121 -17.99 -3.49 -8.91
C ASP A 121 -17.92 -3.60 -7.37
N ASP A 122 -17.49 -2.52 -6.72
CA ASP A 122 -17.38 -2.37 -5.26
C ASP A 122 -16.45 -3.40 -4.58
N ARG A 123 -15.54 -4.00 -5.35
CA ARG A 123 -14.49 -4.90 -4.85
C ARG A 123 -13.12 -4.33 -5.18
N ALA A 124 -12.26 -4.20 -4.18
CA ALA A 124 -10.84 -3.93 -4.38
C ALA A 124 -10.19 -5.14 -5.07
N LEU A 125 -9.59 -4.91 -6.24
CA LEU A 125 -8.97 -5.96 -7.06
C LEU A 125 -7.48 -5.77 -7.26
N MET A 126 -7.01 -4.52 -7.19
CA MET A 126 -5.62 -4.20 -7.43
C MET A 126 -5.12 -3.17 -6.42
N VAL A 127 -3.94 -3.41 -5.88
CA VAL A 127 -3.16 -2.42 -5.12
C VAL A 127 -1.93 -2.06 -5.94
N ILE A 128 -1.64 -0.78 -6.04
CA ILE A 128 -0.44 -0.25 -6.69
C ILE A 128 0.36 0.51 -5.65
N LYS A 129 1.65 0.16 -5.51
CA LYS A 129 2.62 0.93 -4.73
C LYS A 129 3.71 1.46 -5.64
N TYR A 130 3.88 2.77 -5.59
CA TYR A 130 4.96 3.49 -6.23
C TYR A 130 6.14 3.61 -5.26
N ALA A 131 7.35 3.30 -5.74
CA ALA A 131 8.57 3.65 -5.03
C ALA A 131 9.72 3.82 -6.03
N PRO A 132 10.53 4.89 -5.91
CA PRO A 132 11.73 5.01 -6.73
C PRO A 132 12.75 3.92 -6.39
N GLY A 133 13.58 3.55 -7.37
CA GLY A 133 14.65 2.56 -7.21
C GLY A 133 14.21 1.11 -7.51
N SER A 134 14.73 0.16 -6.74
CA SER A 134 14.56 -1.28 -7.02
C SER A 134 13.19 -1.81 -6.60
N MET A 135 12.38 -2.20 -7.59
CA MET A 135 11.04 -2.76 -7.39
C MET A 135 11.05 -4.08 -6.61
N VAL A 136 12.03 -4.95 -6.84
CA VAL A 136 12.15 -6.27 -6.17
C VAL A 136 12.17 -6.14 -4.65
N THR A 137 12.82 -5.09 -4.13
CA THR A 137 12.88 -4.84 -2.67
C THR A 137 11.53 -4.46 -2.05
N ARG A 138 10.52 -4.17 -2.88
CA ARG A 138 9.17 -3.75 -2.48
C ARG A 138 8.12 -4.83 -2.68
N HIS A 139 8.46 -5.97 -3.30
CA HIS A 139 7.49 -7.05 -3.51
C HIS A 139 6.86 -7.55 -2.20
N ARG A 140 7.71 -7.86 -1.20
CA ARG A 140 7.26 -8.39 0.10
C ARG A 140 6.35 -7.42 0.86
N PRO A 141 6.72 -6.14 1.07
CA PRO A 141 5.84 -5.21 1.77
C PRO A 141 4.57 -4.88 0.98
N THR A 142 4.63 -4.73 -0.35
CA THR A 142 3.41 -4.44 -1.14
C THR A 142 2.43 -5.61 -1.12
N LEU A 143 2.93 -6.85 -1.19
CA LEU A 143 2.09 -8.04 -1.02
C LEU A 143 1.44 -8.07 0.38
N ALA A 144 2.19 -7.71 1.43
CA ALA A 144 1.65 -7.61 2.79
C ALA A 144 0.56 -6.53 2.90
N ILE A 145 0.78 -5.36 2.28
CA ILE A 145 -0.22 -4.28 2.19
C ILE A 145 -1.51 -4.77 1.52
N SER A 146 -1.41 -5.53 0.42
CA SER A 146 -2.58 -6.06 -0.29
C SER A 146 -3.50 -6.94 0.57
N ARG A 147 -2.96 -7.52 1.64
CA ARG A 147 -3.67 -8.39 2.60
C ARG A 147 -4.29 -7.63 3.78
N LEU A 148 -4.07 -6.33 3.85
CA LEU A 148 -4.51 -5.48 4.95
C LEU A 148 -5.44 -4.35 4.49
N VAL A 149 -5.42 -4.01 3.21
CA VAL A 149 -6.32 -2.99 2.61
C VAL A 149 -7.78 -3.46 2.61
N ALA A 150 -8.03 -4.77 2.51
CA ALA A 150 -9.36 -5.36 2.56
C ALA A 150 -9.39 -6.57 3.51
N SER A 151 -10.59 -7.03 3.89
CA SER A 151 -10.79 -8.22 4.73
C SER A 151 -10.54 -9.55 3.99
N TYR A 152 -10.15 -9.48 2.72
CA TYR A 152 -9.90 -10.61 1.83
C TYR A 152 -8.63 -10.37 1.01
N GLN A 153 -8.13 -11.44 0.40
CA GLN A 153 -6.96 -11.38 -0.46
C GLN A 153 -7.27 -10.59 -1.75
N ILE A 154 -6.65 -9.41 -1.89
CA ILE A 154 -6.66 -8.67 -3.15
C ILE A 154 -5.85 -9.47 -4.19
N PRO A 155 -6.40 -9.75 -5.38
CA PRO A 155 -5.80 -10.68 -6.34
C PRO A 155 -4.62 -10.12 -7.13
N VAL A 156 -4.54 -8.80 -7.36
CA VAL A 156 -3.47 -8.18 -8.14
C VAL A 156 -2.68 -7.19 -7.30
N VAL A 157 -1.36 -7.33 -7.32
CA VAL A 157 -0.44 -6.45 -6.60
C VAL A 157 0.58 -5.90 -7.59
N VAL A 158 0.66 -4.57 -7.69
CA VAL A 158 1.57 -3.89 -8.61
C VAL A 158 2.60 -3.11 -7.82
N VAL A 159 3.87 -3.32 -8.16
CA VAL A 159 4.98 -2.50 -7.70
C VAL A 159 5.54 -1.76 -8.89
N THR A 160 5.67 -0.43 -8.81
CA THR A 160 6.17 0.38 -9.93
C THR A 160 7.13 1.46 -9.45
N ASN A 161 8.10 1.81 -10.29
CA ASN A 161 8.95 2.98 -10.12
C ASN A 161 8.53 4.15 -11.04
N GLY A 162 7.36 4.06 -11.69
CA GLY A 162 6.81 5.06 -12.61
C GLY A 162 7.29 4.93 -14.07
N GLU A 163 8.25 4.06 -14.34
CA GLU A 163 8.75 3.75 -15.68
C GLU A 163 8.52 2.30 -16.07
N ASP A 164 8.67 1.40 -15.11
CA ASP A 164 8.41 -0.04 -15.24
C ASP A 164 7.48 -0.51 -14.10
N ALA A 165 6.96 -1.74 -14.19
CA ALA A 165 6.11 -2.33 -13.17
C ALA A 165 6.30 -3.85 -13.07
N ASP A 166 6.28 -4.37 -11.84
CA ASP A 166 6.16 -5.79 -11.56
C ASP A 166 4.73 -6.09 -11.06
N ILE A 167 4.10 -7.08 -11.67
CA ILE A 167 2.75 -7.53 -11.33
C ILE A 167 2.88 -8.86 -10.60
N LEU A 168 2.41 -8.92 -9.37
CA LEU A 168 2.40 -10.10 -8.52
C LEU A 168 0.98 -10.65 -8.38
N ASP A 169 0.90 -11.98 -8.33
CA ASP A 169 -0.27 -12.70 -7.85
C ASP A 169 -0.43 -12.43 -6.35
N GLY A 170 -1.58 -11.90 -5.93
CA GLY A 170 -1.80 -11.54 -4.52
C GLY A 170 -1.90 -12.74 -3.59
N GLU A 171 -2.37 -13.89 -4.08
CA GLU A 171 -2.50 -15.10 -3.27
C GLU A 171 -1.14 -15.75 -3.05
N GLN A 172 -0.42 -16.03 -4.14
CA GLN A 172 0.85 -16.75 -4.11
C GLN A 172 2.05 -15.84 -3.84
N GLY A 173 1.95 -14.55 -4.18
CA GLY A 173 3.04 -13.58 -4.07
C GLY A 173 4.11 -13.70 -5.15
N ARG A 174 3.89 -14.52 -6.18
CA ARG A 174 4.84 -14.69 -7.29
C ARG A 174 4.63 -13.60 -8.34
N MET A 175 5.70 -13.18 -8.99
CA MET A 175 5.60 -12.29 -10.15
C MET A 175 4.99 -13.06 -11.32
N VAL A 176 3.96 -12.46 -11.93
CA VAL A 176 3.22 -13.03 -13.07
C VAL A 176 3.46 -12.27 -14.36
N ALA A 177 3.84 -10.99 -14.28
CA ALA A 177 4.24 -10.17 -15.41
C ALA A 177 5.17 -9.04 -14.96
N SER A 178 5.91 -8.47 -15.92
CA SER A 178 6.76 -7.29 -15.74
C SER A 178 6.64 -6.41 -17.00
N GLY A 179 6.70 -5.10 -16.83
CA GLY A 179 6.39 -4.10 -17.86
C GLY A 179 5.29 -3.13 -17.40
N PHE A 180 5.50 -1.82 -17.57
CA PHE A 180 4.49 -0.81 -17.22
C PHE A 180 3.17 -0.98 -18.01
N ASP A 181 3.28 -1.39 -19.28
CA ASP A 181 2.16 -1.72 -20.15
C ASP A 181 1.45 -3.03 -19.76
N ARG A 182 2.06 -3.85 -18.90
CA ARG A 182 1.49 -5.12 -18.40
C ARG A 182 0.60 -4.97 -17.18
N ILE A 183 0.46 -3.75 -16.63
CA ILE A 183 -0.55 -3.47 -15.60
C ILE A 183 -1.94 -3.82 -16.18
N PRO A 184 -2.78 -4.63 -15.49
CA PRO A 184 -4.07 -5.03 -16.03
C PRO A 184 -4.98 -3.86 -16.35
N SER A 185 -5.67 -3.94 -17.49
CA SER A 185 -6.76 -3.06 -17.86
C SER A 185 -8.01 -3.33 -17.05
N ARG A 186 -8.95 -2.38 -17.08
CA ARG A 186 -10.26 -2.55 -16.43
C ARG A 186 -11.00 -3.79 -16.94
N ALA A 187 -10.92 -4.07 -18.25
CA ALA A 187 -11.55 -5.23 -18.85
C ALA A 187 -10.94 -6.55 -18.35
N GLU A 188 -9.60 -6.62 -18.26
CA GLU A 188 -8.91 -7.80 -17.72
C GLU A 188 -9.24 -8.03 -16.24
N LEU A 189 -9.32 -6.98 -15.41
CA LEU A 189 -9.74 -7.13 -14.01
C LEU A 189 -11.21 -7.56 -13.88
N LEU A 190 -12.10 -7.12 -14.76
CA LEU A 190 -13.49 -7.58 -14.80
C LEU A 190 -13.61 -9.06 -15.13
N ASP A 191 -12.76 -9.58 -16.02
CA ASP A 191 -12.73 -11.01 -16.32
C ASP A 191 -12.12 -11.81 -15.17
N GLN A 192 -11.08 -11.28 -14.52
CA GLN A 192 -10.48 -11.90 -13.33
C GLN A 192 -11.44 -11.91 -12.13
N LEU A 193 -12.27 -10.87 -11.98
CA LEU A 193 -13.30 -10.77 -10.94
C LEU A 193 -14.22 -12.00 -10.92
N LYS A 194 -14.62 -12.50 -12.10
CA LYS A 194 -15.49 -13.67 -12.26
C LYS A 194 -14.89 -14.95 -11.70
N MET A 195 -13.56 -15.04 -11.66
CA MET A 195 -12.81 -16.22 -11.26
C MET A 195 -12.20 -16.08 -9.85
N THR A 196 -12.32 -14.91 -9.22
CA THR A 196 -11.66 -14.62 -7.94
C THR A 196 -12.50 -15.12 -6.77
N ALA A 197 -11.91 -15.98 -5.93
CA ALA A 197 -12.58 -16.58 -4.77
C ALA A 197 -12.69 -15.66 -3.53
N PHE A 198 -12.00 -14.50 -3.54
CA PHE A 198 -11.96 -13.53 -2.44
C PHE A 198 -11.72 -14.17 -1.07
N THR A 199 -10.69 -15.00 -0.99
CA THR A 199 -10.33 -15.73 0.23
C THR A 199 -10.14 -14.76 1.41
N PRO A 200 -10.88 -14.91 2.51
CA PRO A 200 -10.72 -14.07 3.69
C PRO A 200 -9.31 -14.17 4.27
N ILE A 201 -8.78 -13.04 4.77
CA ILE A 201 -7.52 -13.04 5.49
C ILE A 201 -7.77 -13.37 6.96
N SER A 202 -7.22 -14.48 7.45
CA SER A 202 -7.35 -14.84 8.86
C SER A 202 -6.72 -13.77 9.77
N PRO A 203 -7.23 -13.55 10.99
CA PRO A 203 -6.67 -12.57 11.93
C PRO A 203 -5.18 -12.76 12.20
N LYS A 204 -4.75 -14.01 12.39
CA LYS A 204 -3.33 -14.36 12.57
C LYS A 204 -2.48 -13.99 11.35
N ARG A 205 -3.02 -14.16 10.13
CA ARG A 205 -2.30 -13.76 8.92
C ARG A 205 -2.20 -12.23 8.83
N ALA A 206 -3.29 -11.52 9.06
CA ALA A 206 -3.30 -10.06 9.08
C ALA A 206 -2.29 -9.51 10.09
N GLU A 207 -2.21 -10.06 11.30
CA GLU A 207 -1.21 -9.67 12.30
C GLU A 207 0.23 -9.84 11.78
N MET A 208 0.53 -11.00 11.17
CA MET A 208 1.86 -11.27 10.62
C MET A 208 2.22 -10.36 9.44
N GLU A 209 1.26 -10.05 8.55
CA GLU A 209 1.47 -9.12 7.45
C GLU A 209 1.64 -7.68 7.96
N ALA A 210 0.91 -7.28 9.01
CA ALA A 210 1.06 -5.97 9.65
C ALA A 210 2.47 -5.77 10.21
N ARG A 211 3.07 -6.81 10.80
CA ARG A 211 4.48 -6.79 11.26
C ARG A 211 5.46 -6.61 10.11
N ILE A 212 5.19 -7.23 8.95
CA ILE A 212 6.03 -7.08 7.76
C ILE A 212 5.94 -5.65 7.23
N VAL A 213 4.73 -5.11 7.09
CA VAL A 213 4.54 -3.72 6.66
C VAL A 213 5.25 -2.77 7.62
N TYR A 214 5.06 -2.94 8.93
CA TYR A 214 5.74 -2.12 9.93
C TYR A 214 7.26 -2.20 9.78
N ALA A 215 7.84 -3.39 9.68
CA ALA A 215 9.30 -3.56 9.60
C ALA A 215 9.92 -2.94 8.34
N PHE A 216 9.22 -2.96 7.21
CA PHE A 216 9.75 -2.46 5.94
C PHE A 216 9.43 -0.99 5.66
N GLU A 217 8.28 -0.51 6.11
CA GLU A 217 7.76 0.82 5.74
C GLU A 217 7.83 1.84 6.88
N ILE A 218 8.03 1.40 8.14
CA ILE A 218 7.91 2.26 9.32
C ILE A 218 9.14 2.16 10.24
N ASP A 219 9.65 0.94 10.44
CA ASP A 219 10.86 0.71 11.23
C ASP A 219 12.09 1.24 10.47
N GLY A 220 12.95 1.98 11.16
CA GLY A 220 14.08 2.69 10.54
C GLY A 220 13.73 3.94 9.71
N GLY A 221 12.44 4.22 9.43
CA GLY A 221 12.00 5.48 8.82
C GLY A 221 12.02 6.68 9.76
N CYS A 222 11.95 7.90 9.21
CA CYS A 222 11.72 9.11 10.00
C CYS A 222 10.41 8.98 10.79
N PRO A 223 10.30 9.57 12.00
CA PRO A 223 9.13 9.41 12.85
C PRO A 223 7.81 9.68 12.12
N CYS A 224 7.77 10.70 11.24
CA CYS A 224 6.72 10.89 10.24
C CYS A 224 7.33 11.58 9.00
N ASP A 225 6.98 11.08 7.82
CA ASP A 225 7.16 11.73 6.51
C ASP A 225 5.85 11.69 5.71
N ASP A 226 5.90 12.07 4.43
CA ASP A 226 4.71 12.15 3.56
C ASP A 226 4.12 10.75 3.23
N THR A 227 4.87 9.67 3.49
CA THR A 227 4.52 8.30 3.11
C THR A 227 4.16 7.42 4.29
N ALA A 228 4.80 7.63 5.45
CA ALA A 228 4.56 6.85 6.67
C ALA A 228 4.80 7.66 7.95
N CYS A 229 4.13 7.28 9.05
CA CYS A 229 4.21 7.95 10.34
C CYS A 229 4.02 6.95 11.48
N ARG A 230 4.87 7.02 12.50
CA ARG A 230 4.74 6.31 13.78
C ARG A 230 3.71 7.04 14.63
N ILE A 231 2.73 6.32 15.16
CA ILE A 231 1.57 6.94 15.83
C ILE A 231 1.46 6.61 17.32
N ALA A 232 2.23 5.64 17.83
CA ALA A 232 2.57 5.41 19.24
C ALA A 232 3.41 4.13 19.35
#